data_AF-A0A383AC30-F1
#
_entry.id   AF-A0A383AC30-F1
#
_cell.length_a   1.000
_cell.length_b   1.000
_cell.length_c   1.000
_cell.angle_alpha   90.00
_cell.angle_beta   90.00
_cell.angle_gamma   90.00
#
_symmetry.space_group_name_H-M   'P 1'
#
loop_
_entity.id
_entity.type
_entity.pdbx_description
1 polymer ?
#
loop_
_entity_poly.entity_id
_entity_poly.type
_entity_poly.pdbx_seq_one_letter_code
_entity_poly.pdbx_strand_id
1 'polypeptide(L)'
;STVVGCNALFRDYTLDYLVCADKHMCQEAANACGKGTTIYTRDKWVNLFAHWPNVKQLPSLPYDGDKRQDEPFHWGTGPYAGLVATMFKPKVIFMLGFDLHGLPNQGVNNIYKNTKGYDYIKKAVDPSYWVHQFNKLFELTNCRWVIVNKENWKMPEEWKKHKNVFQETYEGMAKFINKQLTKPK
;
A
#
# COMPACT_ATOMS: atom_id res chain seq x y z
N SER A 1 -15.55 7.21 0.37
CA SER A 1 -14.44 6.30 0.70
C SER A 1 -13.15 7.08 0.67
N THR A 2 -12.08 6.58 1.29
CA THR A 2 -10.74 7.16 1.21
C THR A 2 -9.84 6.22 0.44
N VAL A 3 -9.09 6.74 -0.53
CA VAL A 3 -8.19 5.95 -1.39
C VAL A 3 -6.75 6.32 -1.08
N VAL A 4 -6.00 5.35 -0.55
CA VAL A 4 -4.57 5.47 -0.26
C VAL A 4 -3.80 4.61 -1.25
N GLY A 5 -2.93 5.24 -2.04
CA GLY A 5 -2.05 4.56 -2.99
C GLY A 5 -0.59 4.56 -2.56
N CYS A 6 0.24 3.84 -3.30
CA CYS A 6 1.68 3.82 -3.09
C CYS A 6 2.47 3.91 -4.40
N ASN A 7 3.59 4.66 -4.35
CA ASN A 7 4.54 4.87 -5.43
C ASN A 7 3.87 5.20 -6.77
N ALA A 8 4.12 4.45 -7.85
CA ALA A 8 3.72 4.82 -9.21
C ALA A 8 2.20 4.78 -9.47
N LEU A 9 1.36 4.41 -8.49
CA LEU A 9 -0.09 4.37 -8.66
C LEU A 9 -0.70 5.71 -9.07
N PHE A 10 -0.07 6.84 -8.69
CA PHE A 10 -0.53 8.18 -9.11
C PHE A 10 -0.49 8.40 -10.62
N ARG A 11 0.25 7.58 -11.38
CA ARG A 11 0.34 7.70 -12.84
C ARG A 11 -0.96 7.30 -13.52
N ASP A 12 -1.73 6.42 -12.90
CA ASP A 12 -2.96 5.86 -13.46
C ASP A 12 -4.22 6.43 -12.78
N TYR A 13 -4.10 6.89 -11.53
CA TYR A 13 -5.26 7.31 -10.73
C TYR A 13 -4.99 8.58 -9.93
N THR A 14 -6.03 9.40 -9.77
CA THR A 14 -6.06 10.46 -8.76
C THR A 14 -6.42 9.85 -7.40
N LEU A 15 -5.60 10.12 -6.39
CA LEU A 15 -5.68 9.51 -5.06
C LEU A 15 -5.91 10.60 -4.01
N ASP A 16 -6.59 10.26 -2.91
CA ASP A 16 -6.70 11.17 -1.75
C ASP A 16 -5.34 11.27 -1.05
N TYR A 17 -4.69 10.13 -0.87
CA TYR A 17 -3.38 9.99 -0.23
C TYR A 17 -2.47 9.09 -1.04
N LEU A 18 -1.19 9.46 -1.12
CA LEU A 18 -0.15 8.69 -1.78
C LEU A 18 1.04 8.52 -0.84
N VAL A 19 1.57 7.32 -0.75
CA VAL A 19 2.84 7.08 -0.04
C VAL A 19 3.98 6.89 -1.03
N CYS A 20 5.11 7.57 -0.81
CA CYS A 20 6.34 7.45 -1.59
C CYS A 20 7.54 7.38 -0.65
N ALA A 21 8.02 6.17 -0.34
CA ALA A 21 9.12 5.99 0.62
C ALA A 21 10.50 6.30 0.01
N ASP A 22 10.65 6.14 -1.30
CA ASP A 22 11.88 6.46 -2.03
C ASP A 22 11.89 7.92 -2.49
N LYS A 23 13.03 8.58 -2.32
CA LYS A 23 13.19 10.01 -2.65
C LYS A 23 12.83 10.32 -4.11
N HIS A 24 13.27 9.50 -5.06
CA HIS A 24 13.01 9.72 -6.48
C HIS A 24 11.53 9.53 -6.83
N MET A 25 10.85 8.57 -6.21
CA MET A 25 9.41 8.37 -6.38
C MET A 25 8.61 9.54 -5.80
N CYS A 26 9.01 10.04 -4.62
CA CYS A 26 8.38 11.21 -4.02
C CYS A 26 8.57 12.47 -4.89
N GLN A 27 9.75 12.66 -5.47
CA GLN A 27 10.01 13.79 -6.37
C GLN A 27 9.14 13.74 -7.62
N GLU A 28 8.97 12.57 -8.23
CA GLU A 28 8.09 12.41 -9.38
C GLU A 28 6.64 12.70 -9.02
N ALA A 29 6.16 12.14 -7.90
CA ALA A 29 4.80 12.36 -7.42
C ALA A 29 4.54 13.84 -7.06
N ALA A 30 5.47 14.51 -6.39
CA ALA A 30 5.34 15.93 -6.02
C ALA A 30 5.22 16.84 -7.25
N ASN A 31 5.86 16.48 -8.35
CA ASN A 31 5.78 17.23 -9.61
C ASN A 31 4.51 16.93 -10.42
N ALA A 32 3.91 15.75 -10.24
CA ALA A 32 2.79 15.28 -11.07
C ALA A 32 1.42 15.41 -10.38
N CYS A 33 1.36 15.20 -9.06
CA CYS A 33 0.10 15.19 -8.32
C CYS A 33 -0.40 16.61 -8.06
N GLY A 34 -1.71 16.81 -8.20
CA GLY A 34 -2.36 18.07 -7.80
C GLY A 34 -2.40 18.25 -6.28
N LYS A 35 -2.71 19.47 -5.84
CA LYS A 35 -2.81 19.83 -4.40
C LYS A 35 -3.87 19.05 -3.63
N GLY A 36 -4.81 18.40 -4.32
CA GLY A 36 -5.83 17.54 -3.73
C GLY A 36 -5.30 16.19 -3.22
N THR A 37 -4.10 15.78 -3.62
CA THR A 37 -3.46 14.54 -3.15
C THR A 37 -2.43 14.87 -2.08
N THR A 38 -2.59 14.30 -0.89
CA THR A 38 -1.56 14.39 0.16
C THR A 38 -0.52 13.29 -0.04
N ILE A 39 0.75 13.66 -0.16
CA ILE A 39 1.87 12.73 -0.37
C ILE A 39 2.62 12.54 0.93
N TYR A 40 2.78 11.29 1.37
CA TYR A 40 3.60 10.94 2.52
C TYR A 40 4.97 10.39 2.10
N THR A 41 6.03 10.90 2.72
CA THR A 41 7.40 10.40 2.53
C THR A 41 8.15 10.28 3.86
N ARG A 42 9.34 9.68 3.82
CA ARG A 42 10.15 9.46 5.03
C ARG A 42 10.57 10.79 5.65
N ASP A 43 10.71 10.78 6.96
CA ASP A 43 11.35 11.84 7.76
C ASP A 43 12.69 12.30 7.16
N LYS A 44 13.51 11.36 6.69
CA LYS A 44 14.79 11.62 6.04
C LYS A 44 14.67 12.46 4.76
N TRP A 45 13.53 12.41 4.08
CA TRP A 45 13.31 13.06 2.79
C TRP A 45 12.40 14.28 2.87
N VAL A 46 11.47 14.35 3.83
CA VAL A 46 10.39 15.34 3.85
C VAL A 46 10.87 16.79 3.76
N ASN A 47 12.00 17.11 4.41
CA ASN A 47 12.57 18.47 4.40
C ASN A 47 13.03 18.91 3.00
N LEU A 48 13.39 17.97 2.12
CA LEU A 48 13.74 18.27 0.72
C LEU A 48 12.53 18.69 -0.11
N PHE A 49 11.31 18.43 0.38
CA PHE A 49 10.06 18.71 -0.29
C PHE A 49 9.26 19.83 0.38
N ALA A 50 9.91 20.68 1.20
CA ALA A 50 9.25 21.75 1.95
C ALA A 50 8.47 22.75 1.06
N HIS A 51 8.83 22.88 -0.22
CA HIS A 51 8.12 23.72 -1.19
C HIS A 51 6.75 23.17 -1.62
N TRP A 52 6.48 21.88 -1.40
CA TRP A 52 5.21 21.24 -1.71
C TRP A 52 4.37 21.10 -0.42
N PRO A 53 3.37 21.97 -0.19
CA PRO A 53 2.62 21.97 1.07
C PRO A 53 1.78 20.71 1.29
N ASN A 54 1.51 19.94 0.22
CA ASN A 54 0.82 18.66 0.26
C ASN A 54 1.76 17.47 0.49
N VAL A 55 3.07 17.66 0.59
CA VAL A 55 4.02 16.62 1.01
C VAL A 55 4.15 16.65 2.54
N LYS A 56 4.02 15.48 3.16
CA LYS A 56 3.98 15.28 4.61
C LYS A 56 4.92 14.14 5.02
N GLN A 57 5.32 14.17 6.28
CA GLN A 57 6.09 13.09 6.87
C GLN A 57 5.19 11.89 7.16
N LEU A 58 5.68 10.68 6.87
CA LEU A 58 5.04 9.42 7.24
C LEU A 58 4.82 9.34 8.77
N PRO A 59 3.72 8.71 9.23
CA PRO A 59 3.52 8.44 10.64
C PRO A 59 4.62 7.50 11.18
N SER A 60 4.94 7.66 12.45
CA SER A 60 5.75 6.68 13.18
C SER A 60 5.06 5.31 13.20
N LEU A 61 5.84 4.24 13.24
CA LEU A 61 5.28 2.90 13.40
C LEU A 61 4.59 2.79 14.78
N PRO A 62 3.46 2.08 14.88
CA PRO A 62 2.67 1.99 16.11
C PRO A 62 3.23 0.96 17.11
N TYR A 63 4.49 0.59 16.97
CA TYR A 63 5.18 -0.39 17.81
C TYR A 63 6.69 -0.23 17.68
N ASP A 64 7.42 -0.69 18.70
CA ASP A 64 8.86 -0.88 18.65
C ASP A 64 9.16 -2.34 18.34
N GLY A 65 10.08 -2.59 17.40
CA GLY A 65 10.50 -3.94 17.05
C GLY A 65 12.01 -4.12 17.17
N ASP A 66 12.43 -5.37 17.23
CA ASP A 66 13.81 -5.81 17.45
C ASP A 66 14.47 -6.34 16.18
N LYS A 67 13.74 -6.42 15.07
CA LYS A 67 14.23 -6.93 13.78
C LYS A 67 14.44 -5.80 12.79
N ARG A 68 15.35 -6.02 11.85
CA ARG A 68 15.60 -5.11 10.73
C ARG A 68 14.32 -4.74 9.97
N GLN A 69 13.40 -5.68 9.78
CA GLN A 69 12.12 -5.47 9.09
C GLN A 69 11.09 -4.64 9.89
N ASP A 70 11.38 -4.38 11.17
CA ASP A 70 10.64 -3.45 12.04
C ASP A 70 11.22 -2.04 12.05
N GLU A 71 12.41 -1.83 11.48
CA GLU A 71 12.98 -0.50 11.38
C GLU A 71 12.18 0.33 10.36
N PRO A 72 11.80 1.58 10.68
CA PRO A 72 11.05 2.45 9.76
C PRO A 72 11.69 2.55 8.38
N PHE A 73 13.02 2.67 8.30
CA PHE A 73 13.75 2.78 7.04
C PHE A 73 13.58 1.55 6.13
N HIS A 74 13.33 0.38 6.72
CA HIS A 74 13.14 -0.89 6.02
C HIS A 74 11.67 -1.25 5.77
N TRP A 75 10.73 -0.41 6.21
CA TRP A 75 9.33 -0.54 5.85
C TRP A 75 9.08 -0.21 4.38
N GLY A 76 8.33 -1.09 3.70
CA GLY A 76 7.94 -0.91 2.31
C GLY A 76 6.89 0.19 2.15
N THR A 77 6.84 0.79 0.96
CA THR A 77 5.85 1.84 0.64
C THR A 77 4.40 1.32 0.74
N GLY A 78 4.16 0.08 0.30
CA GLY A 78 2.84 -0.57 0.39
C GLY A 78 2.35 -0.75 1.83
N PRO A 79 3.13 -1.39 2.72
CA PRO A 79 2.81 -1.45 4.14
C PRO A 79 2.61 -0.07 4.80
N TYR A 80 3.41 0.94 4.44
CA TYR A 80 3.15 2.30 4.91
C TYR A 80 1.82 2.88 4.41
N ALA A 81 1.40 2.58 3.18
CA ALA A 81 0.06 2.94 2.70
C ALA A 81 -1.04 2.26 3.53
N GLY A 82 -0.82 1.00 3.94
CA GLY A 82 -1.65 0.32 4.93
C GLY A 82 -1.70 1.06 6.27
N LEU A 83 -0.55 1.48 6.81
CA LEU A 83 -0.48 2.26 8.05
C LEU A 83 -1.19 3.62 7.93
N VAL A 84 -1.03 4.33 6.81
CA VAL A 84 -1.76 5.58 6.56
C VAL A 84 -3.26 5.32 6.51
N ALA A 85 -3.71 4.22 5.90
CA ALA A 85 -5.12 3.86 5.85
C ALA A 85 -5.72 3.62 7.26
N THR A 86 -4.95 3.07 8.21
CA THR A 86 -5.46 2.80 9.57
C THR A 86 -5.65 4.08 10.40
N MET A 87 -4.94 5.17 10.07
CA MET A 87 -5.08 6.47 10.74
C MET A 87 -6.51 7.03 10.64
N PHE A 88 -7.27 6.64 9.60
CA PHE A 88 -8.66 7.06 9.40
C PHE A 88 -9.67 6.26 10.23
N LYS A 89 -9.21 5.39 11.14
CA LYS A 89 -10.05 4.51 11.98
C LYS A 89 -11.13 3.77 11.16
N PRO A 90 -10.78 3.13 10.03
CA PRO A 90 -11.76 2.51 9.15
C PRO A 90 -12.42 1.31 9.82
N LYS A 91 -13.66 1.00 9.44
CA LYS A 91 -14.30 -0.28 9.79
C LYS A 91 -13.75 -1.43 8.93
N VAL A 92 -13.44 -1.13 7.66
CA VAL A 92 -12.96 -2.09 6.65
C VAL A 92 -11.91 -1.41 5.77
N ILE A 93 -10.82 -2.12 5.49
CA ILE A 93 -9.79 -1.75 4.51
C ILE A 93 -9.82 -2.80 3.39
N PHE A 94 -9.98 -2.36 2.15
CA PHE A 94 -9.81 -3.21 0.97
C PHE A 94 -8.39 -3.03 0.42
N MET A 95 -7.63 -4.12 0.33
CA MET A 95 -6.29 -4.14 -0.21
C MET A 95 -6.32 -4.65 -1.65
N LEU A 96 -5.91 -3.82 -2.62
CA LEU A 96 -5.83 -4.16 -4.04
C LEU A 96 -4.40 -4.04 -4.54
N GLY A 97 -3.94 -5.00 -5.34
CA GLY A 97 -2.57 -4.98 -5.91
C GLY A 97 -1.47 -5.34 -4.91
N PHE A 98 -1.81 -5.94 -3.77
CA PHE A 98 -0.87 -6.44 -2.76
C PHE A 98 -0.65 -7.95 -2.94
N ASP A 99 -0.25 -8.34 -4.16
CA ASP A 99 -0.22 -9.74 -4.60
C ASP A 99 0.95 -10.55 -4.02
N LEU A 100 1.98 -9.88 -3.47
CA LEU A 100 3.26 -10.42 -2.97
C LEU A 100 4.14 -11.07 -4.04
N HIS A 101 3.55 -11.87 -4.92
CA HIS A 101 4.22 -12.63 -5.97
C HIS A 101 3.73 -12.19 -7.35
N GLY A 102 4.61 -12.31 -8.34
CA GLY A 102 4.27 -12.03 -9.72
C GLY A 102 3.41 -13.16 -10.29
N LEU A 103 2.75 -12.87 -11.41
CA LEU A 103 2.06 -13.92 -12.16
C LEU A 103 3.05 -15.00 -12.62
N PRO A 104 2.62 -16.28 -12.69
CA PRO A 104 3.46 -17.34 -13.22
C PRO A 104 4.10 -16.93 -14.55
N ASN A 105 5.40 -17.19 -14.69
CA ASN A 105 6.21 -16.89 -15.88
C ASN A 105 6.35 -15.40 -16.26
N GLN A 106 5.96 -14.46 -15.40
CA GLN A 106 6.14 -13.01 -15.66
C GLN A 106 7.34 -12.38 -14.92
N GLY A 107 7.99 -13.15 -14.03
CA GLY A 107 9.33 -12.89 -13.50
C GLY A 107 9.48 -11.80 -12.45
N VAL A 108 8.68 -10.72 -12.48
CA VAL A 108 8.74 -9.63 -11.48
C VAL A 108 7.35 -9.35 -10.91
N ASN A 109 7.28 -9.22 -9.59
CA ASN A 109 6.10 -8.92 -8.80
C ASN A 109 5.80 -7.41 -8.71
N ASN A 110 5.82 -6.72 -9.86
CA ASN A 110 5.54 -5.28 -9.93
C ASN A 110 5.03 -4.91 -11.32
N ILE A 111 3.80 -4.37 -11.39
CA ILE A 111 3.16 -3.95 -12.65
C ILE A 111 3.84 -2.74 -13.31
N TYR A 112 4.60 -1.96 -12.54
CA TYR A 112 5.36 -0.80 -13.03
C TYR A 112 6.78 -1.14 -13.45
N LYS A 113 7.16 -2.42 -13.53
CA LYS A 113 8.47 -2.85 -14.04
C LYS A 113 8.74 -2.19 -15.40
N ASN A 114 10.00 -1.79 -15.63
CA ASN A 114 10.46 -1.15 -16.88
C ASN A 114 9.88 0.25 -17.13
N THR A 115 9.20 0.85 -16.16
CA THR A 115 8.84 2.26 -16.18
C THR A 115 9.89 3.09 -15.42
N LYS A 116 9.85 4.42 -15.57
CA LYS A 116 10.73 5.34 -14.84
C LYS A 116 10.74 5.03 -13.34
N GLY A 117 11.92 4.97 -12.71
CA GLY A 117 12.04 4.68 -11.28
C GLY A 117 11.83 3.20 -10.89
N TYR A 118 11.65 2.31 -11.87
CA TYR A 118 11.48 0.86 -11.71
C TYR A 118 12.23 0.03 -12.76
N ASP A 119 12.95 0.68 -13.67
CA ASP A 119 13.76 0.08 -14.72
C ASP A 119 14.93 -0.74 -14.17
N TYR A 120 15.40 -0.44 -12.96
CA TYR A 120 16.43 -1.20 -12.27
C TYR A 120 15.94 -2.54 -11.67
N ILE A 121 14.63 -2.76 -11.54
CA ILE A 121 14.09 -4.00 -10.98
C ILE A 121 14.09 -5.10 -12.04
N LYS A 122 15.10 -5.97 -11.98
CA LYS A 122 15.26 -7.08 -12.94
C LYS A 122 14.70 -8.42 -12.46
N LYS A 123 14.52 -8.60 -11.15
CA LYS A 123 14.03 -9.82 -10.51
C LYS A 123 12.88 -9.50 -9.56
N ALA A 124 12.05 -10.51 -9.27
CA ALA A 124 11.04 -10.39 -8.22
C ALA A 124 11.71 -10.02 -6.88
N VAL A 125 11.08 -9.10 -6.17
CA VAL A 125 11.46 -8.73 -4.81
C VAL A 125 10.94 -9.82 -3.86
N ASP A 126 11.74 -10.26 -2.90
CA ASP A 126 11.28 -11.15 -1.84
C ASP A 126 10.20 -10.44 -1.00
N PRO A 127 8.96 -10.96 -0.92
CA PRO A 127 7.89 -10.32 -0.18
C PRO A 127 7.97 -10.53 1.33
N SER A 128 8.96 -11.25 1.88
CA SER A 128 9.06 -11.56 3.32
C SER A 128 8.90 -10.35 4.23
N TYR A 129 9.48 -9.19 3.86
CA TYR A 129 9.32 -7.95 4.62
C TYR A 129 7.89 -7.42 4.55
N TRP A 130 7.25 -7.44 3.37
CA TRP A 130 5.86 -6.99 3.23
C TRP A 130 4.90 -7.89 3.99
N VAL A 131 5.14 -9.21 3.95
CA VAL A 131 4.38 -10.21 4.72
C VAL A 131 4.45 -9.90 6.21
N HIS A 132 5.66 -9.70 6.75
CA HIS A 132 5.85 -9.35 8.15
C HIS A 132 5.19 -8.02 8.53
N GLN A 133 5.38 -6.98 7.71
CA GLN A 133 4.91 -5.62 8.02
C GLN A 133 3.39 -5.53 8.00
N PHE A 134 2.72 -6.15 7.03
CA PHE A 134 1.26 -6.27 7.05
C PHE A 134 0.76 -7.16 8.20
N ASN A 135 1.46 -8.26 8.49
CA ASN A 135 1.12 -9.09 9.65
C ASN A 135 1.10 -8.28 10.96
N LYS A 136 2.04 -7.32 11.12
CA LYS A 136 2.03 -6.38 12.25
C LYS A 136 0.85 -5.43 12.23
N LEU A 137 0.46 -4.90 11.08
CA LEU A 137 -0.75 -4.07 10.98
C LEU A 137 -2.03 -4.85 11.32
N PHE A 138 -2.12 -6.12 10.91
CA PHE A 138 -3.27 -6.97 11.22
C PHE A 138 -3.38 -7.25 12.73
N GLU A 139 -2.24 -7.52 13.38
CA GLU A 139 -2.11 -7.72 14.82
C GLU A 139 -2.55 -6.48 15.62
N LEU A 140 -2.16 -5.28 15.17
CA LEU A 140 -2.31 -4.04 15.92
C LEU A 140 -3.63 -3.30 15.65
N THR A 141 -4.52 -3.82 14.80
CA THR A 141 -5.73 -3.11 14.38
C THR A 141 -6.99 -3.95 14.50
N ASN A 142 -8.11 -3.29 14.80
CA ASN A 142 -9.42 -3.94 14.94
C ASN A 142 -10.28 -3.87 13.67
N CYS A 143 -9.82 -3.22 12.61
CA CYS A 143 -10.57 -3.12 11.36
C CYS A 143 -10.52 -4.44 10.58
N ARG A 144 -11.51 -4.66 9.70
CA ARG A 144 -11.49 -5.81 8.79
C ARG A 144 -10.56 -5.50 7.61
N TRP A 145 -9.59 -6.36 7.38
CA TRP A 145 -8.72 -6.32 6.22
C TRP A 145 -9.27 -7.30 5.18
N VAL A 146 -9.65 -6.78 4.02
CA VAL A 146 -10.14 -7.59 2.90
C VAL A 146 -9.11 -7.52 1.79
N ILE A 147 -8.37 -8.61 1.61
CA ILE A 147 -7.37 -8.74 0.56
C ILE A 147 -8.09 -9.19 -0.71
N VAL A 148 -8.12 -8.31 -1.71
CA VAL A 148 -8.80 -8.55 -2.98
C VAL A 148 -7.79 -9.15 -3.94
N ASN A 149 -7.99 -10.40 -4.31
CA ASN A 149 -7.05 -11.14 -5.15
C ASN A 149 -7.76 -12.20 -6.01
N LYS A 150 -6.99 -12.94 -6.82
CA LYS A 150 -7.49 -14.10 -7.55
C LYS A 150 -7.89 -15.21 -6.58
N GLU A 151 -8.85 -16.04 -6.97
CA GLU A 151 -9.34 -17.17 -6.15
C GLU A 151 -8.21 -18.13 -5.76
N ASN A 152 -7.27 -18.40 -6.68
CA ASN A 152 -6.14 -19.29 -6.45
C ASN A 152 -4.90 -18.60 -5.82
N TRP A 153 -5.01 -17.32 -5.43
CA TRP A 153 -3.94 -16.65 -4.71
C TRP A 153 -3.76 -17.27 -3.33
N LYS A 154 -2.50 -17.50 -2.95
CA LYS A 154 -2.15 -18.15 -1.68
C LYS A 154 -1.85 -17.09 -0.64
N MET A 155 -2.80 -16.87 0.27
CA MET A 155 -2.58 -16.02 1.44
C MET A 155 -1.45 -16.60 2.32
N PRO A 156 -0.51 -15.77 2.82
CA PRO A 156 0.49 -16.19 3.79
C PRO A 156 -0.13 -16.82 5.05
N GLU A 157 0.52 -17.85 5.60
CA GLU A 157 -0.01 -18.58 6.75
C GLU A 157 -0.12 -17.72 8.02
N GLU A 158 0.79 -16.76 8.21
CA GLU A 158 0.66 -15.81 9.33
C GLU A 158 -0.55 -14.89 9.18
N TRP A 159 -0.89 -14.46 7.97
CA TRP A 159 -2.06 -13.62 7.73
C TRP A 159 -3.36 -14.34 8.04
N LYS A 160 -3.45 -15.64 7.72
CA LYS A 160 -4.63 -16.49 7.99
C LYS A 160 -4.95 -16.67 9.48
N LYS A 161 -3.96 -16.48 10.36
CA LYS A 161 -4.15 -16.61 11.82
C LYS A 161 -5.00 -15.48 12.40
N HIS A 162 -5.11 -14.37 11.67
CA HIS A 162 -5.83 -13.18 12.13
C HIS A 162 -7.32 -13.25 11.79
N LYS A 163 -8.17 -13.14 12.82
CA LYS A 163 -9.63 -13.20 12.67
C LYS A 163 -10.23 -11.99 11.92
N ASN A 164 -9.46 -10.92 11.78
CA ASN A 164 -9.84 -9.70 11.07
C ASN A 164 -9.33 -9.66 9.62
N VAL A 165 -8.66 -10.71 9.12
CA VAL A 165 -8.16 -10.78 7.75
C VAL A 165 -9.03 -11.74 6.92
N PHE A 166 -9.48 -11.26 5.77
CA PHE A 166 -10.36 -11.97 4.84
C PHE A 166 -9.80 -11.86 3.42
N GLN A 167 -10.12 -12.84 2.58
CA GLN A 167 -9.88 -12.80 1.14
C GLN A 167 -11.19 -12.54 0.41
N GLU A 168 -11.14 -11.75 -0.65
CA GLU A 168 -12.23 -11.56 -1.60
C GLU A 168 -11.68 -11.61 -3.03
N THR A 169 -12.53 -11.99 -3.98
CA THR A 169 -12.23 -12.01 -5.40
C THR A 169 -12.46 -10.65 -6.05
N TYR A 170 -11.77 -10.37 -7.15
CA TYR A 170 -12.05 -9.17 -7.96
C TYR A 170 -13.52 -9.11 -8.41
N GLU A 171 -14.11 -10.25 -8.79
CA GLU A 171 -15.53 -10.32 -9.18
C GLU A 171 -16.47 -10.06 -7.99
N GLY A 172 -16.17 -10.64 -6.82
CA GLY A 172 -16.93 -10.40 -5.60
C GLY A 172 -16.89 -8.93 -5.17
N MET A 173 -15.72 -8.30 -5.23
CA MET A 173 -15.59 -6.86 -4.99
C MET A 173 -16.38 -6.02 -6.01
N ALA A 174 -16.32 -6.36 -7.30
CA ALA A 174 -17.09 -5.66 -8.33
C ALA A 174 -18.60 -5.75 -8.07
N LYS A 175 -19.11 -6.94 -7.70
CA LYS A 175 -20.50 -7.15 -7.28
C LYS A 175 -20.85 -6.30 -6.04
N PHE A 176 -19.98 -6.26 -5.04
CA PHE A 176 -20.16 -5.43 -3.85
C PHE A 176 -20.27 -3.94 -4.21
N ILE A 177 -19.35 -3.42 -5.04
CA ILE A 177 -19.36 -2.01 -5.48
C ILE A 177 -20.64 -1.70 -6.26
N ASN A 178 -20.99 -2.52 -7.24
CA ASN A 178 -22.20 -2.32 -8.05
C ASN A 178 -23.45 -2.27 -7.16
N LYS A 179 -23.55 -3.13 -6.15
CA LYS A 179 -24.64 -3.09 -5.18
C LYS A 179 -24.66 -1.81 -4.34
N GLN A 180 -23.51 -1.18 -4.04
CA GLN A 180 -23.52 0.11 -3.34
C GLN A 180 -23.93 1.26 -4.26
N LEU A 181 -23.55 1.22 -5.54
CA LEU A 181 -23.90 2.26 -6.52
C LEU A 181 -25.37 2.24 -6.92
N THR A 182 -26.03 1.07 -6.89
CA THR A 182 -27.44 0.91 -7.26
C THR A 182 -28.42 1.03 -6.09
N LYS A 183 -27.93 1.22 -4.86
CA LYS A 183 -28.81 1.50 -3.73
C LYS A 183 -29.42 2.91 -3.89
N PRO A 184 -30.75 3.05 -3.76
CA PRO A 184 -31.37 4.36 -3.59
C PRO A 184 -30.72 5.07 -2.40
N LYS A 185 -30.44 6.37 -2.56
CA LYS A 185 -29.90 7.21 -1.48
C LYS A 185 -30.88 7.33 -0.32
#